data_AF-A0A352J5F3-F1
#
_entry.id   AF-A0A352J5F3-F1
#
_cell.length_a   1.000
_cell.length_b   1.000
_cell.length_c   1.000
_cell.angle_alpha   90.00
_cell.angle_beta   90.00
_cell.angle_gamma   90.00
#
_symmetry.space_group_name_H-M   'P 1'
#
loop_
_entity.id
_entity.type
_entity.pdbx_description
1 polymer ?
#
loop_
_entity_poly.entity_id
_entity_poly.type
_entity_poly.pdbx_seq_one_letter_code
_entity_poly.pdbx_strand_id
1 'polypeptide(L)'
;MHIEQLKNIDDTVLKAFKILIPQLIDRNSYPSREELQEILQAGNTFLFIARENDEILGTLSLVVYKIPTGKKAWIEDVVVDENA
;
A
#
# COMPACT_ATOMS: atom_id res chain seq x y z
N MET A 1 -10.69 -13.85 1.77
CA MET A 1 -9.65 -12.81 1.96
C MET A 1 -8.25 -13.40 2.21
N HIS A 2 -7.21 -12.83 1.59
CA HIS A 2 -5.79 -13.08 1.91
C HIS A 2 -4.96 -11.80 1.80
N ILE A 3 -3.78 -11.76 2.41
CA ILE A 3 -2.86 -10.63 2.33
C ILE A 3 -1.64 -11.05 1.50
N GLU A 4 -1.26 -10.23 0.53
CA GLU A 4 -0.09 -10.47 -0.31
C GLU A 4 0.76 -9.21 -0.47
N GLN A 5 2.07 -9.41 -0.69
CA GLN A 5 2.96 -8.29 -1.01
C GLN A 5 2.73 -7.87 -2.47
N LEU A 6 2.49 -6.58 -2.66
CA LEU A 6 2.38 -6.00 -3.99
C LEU A 6 3.74 -5.99 -4.69
N LYS A 7 3.79 -6.58 -5.89
CA LYS A 7 5.02 -6.69 -6.71
C LYS A 7 4.98 -5.93 -8.02
N ASN A 8 3.78 -5.67 -8.54
CA ASN A 8 3.56 -4.99 -9.80
C ASN A 8 2.36 -4.05 -9.65
N ILE A 9 2.35 -2.97 -10.43
CA ILE A 9 1.23 -2.02 -10.47
C ILE A 9 0.41 -2.31 -11.73
N ASP A 10 -0.82 -2.74 -11.57
CA ASP A 10 -1.80 -2.91 -12.65
C ASP A 10 -3.01 -1.96 -12.44
N ASP A 11 -3.99 -2.02 -13.33
CA ASP A 11 -5.15 -1.12 -13.27
C ASP A 11 -6.06 -1.42 -12.08
N THR A 12 -6.09 -2.67 -11.58
CA THR A 12 -6.81 -3.04 -10.37
C THR A 12 -6.20 -2.38 -9.15
N VAL A 13 -4.87 -2.38 -9.06
CA VAL A 13 -4.11 -1.68 -8.00
C VAL A 13 -4.37 -0.18 -8.07
N LEU A 14 -4.29 0.43 -9.25
CA LEU A 14 -4.56 1.87 -9.40
C LEU A 14 -5.99 2.23 -9.00
N LYS A 15 -6.97 1.41 -9.38
CA LYS A 15 -8.36 1.60 -8.97
C LYS A 15 -8.50 1.51 -7.45
N ALA A 16 -7.86 0.53 -6.82
CA ALA A 16 -7.92 0.34 -5.39
C ALA A 16 -7.31 1.53 -4.63
N PHE A 17 -6.12 1.98 -5.00
CA PHE A 17 -5.46 3.13 -4.34
C PHE A 17 -6.23 4.44 -4.52
N LYS A 18 -6.93 4.63 -5.65
CA LYS A 18 -7.84 5.75 -5.87
C LYS A 18 -9.03 5.79 -4.90
N ILE A 19 -9.46 4.62 -4.40
CA ILE A 19 -10.57 4.49 -3.45
C ILE A 19 -10.04 4.56 -2.02
N LEU A 20 -8.99 3.80 -1.72
CA LEU A 20 -8.46 3.59 -0.38
C LEU A 20 -7.71 4.80 0.18
N ILE A 21 -6.84 5.44 -0.60
CA ILE A 21 -6.00 6.52 -0.06
C ILE A 21 -6.82 7.73 0.39
N PRO A 22 -7.86 8.20 -0.35
CA PRO A 22 -8.71 9.27 0.13
C PRO A 22 -9.39 9.00 1.48
N GLN A 23 -9.73 7.73 1.78
CA GLN A 23 -10.30 7.33 3.07
C GLN A 23 -9.28 7.43 4.22
N LEU A 24 -7.98 7.25 3.92
CA LEU A 24 -6.91 7.36 4.91
C LEU A 24 -6.56 8.80 5.28
N ILE A 25 -6.46 9.68 4.28
CA ILE A 25 -5.91 11.04 4.46
C ILE A 25 -6.97 12.15 4.48
N ASP A 26 -8.25 11.78 4.38
CA ASP A 26 -9.42 12.68 4.35
C ASP A 26 -9.28 13.79 3.27
N ARG A 27 -8.75 13.41 2.10
CA ARG A 27 -8.51 14.32 0.96
C ARG A 27 -8.63 13.56 -0.35
N ASN A 28 -9.13 14.21 -1.40
CA ASN A 28 -9.17 13.64 -2.74
C ASN A 28 -7.79 13.68 -3.43
N SER A 29 -6.84 12.93 -2.87
CA SER A 29 -5.47 12.77 -3.38
C SER A 29 -5.09 11.30 -3.27
N TYR A 30 -4.38 10.79 -4.27
CA TYR A 30 -3.91 9.41 -4.35
C TYR A 30 -2.68 9.35 -5.25
N PRO A 31 -1.80 8.37 -5.05
CA PRO A 31 -0.57 8.28 -5.82
C PRO A 31 -0.84 7.89 -7.28
N SER A 32 -0.03 8.43 -8.18
CA SER A 32 0.10 8.01 -9.57
C SER A 32 0.73 6.62 -9.70
N ARG A 33 0.69 6.07 -10.91
CA ARG A 33 1.35 4.79 -11.23
C ARG A 33 2.85 4.89 -11.01
N GLU A 34 3.44 6.01 -11.41
CA GLU A 34 4.86 6.30 -11.33
C GLU A 34 5.30 6.40 -9.87
N GLU A 35 4.57 7.13 -9.02
CA GLU A 35 4.86 7.21 -7.58
C GLU A 35 4.77 5.84 -6.88
N LEU A 36 3.76 5.03 -7.22
CA LEU A 36 3.67 3.66 -6.68
C LEU A 36 4.84 2.79 -7.14
N GLN A 37 5.28 2.94 -8.39
CA GLN A 37 6.45 2.22 -8.91
C GLN A 37 7.74 2.65 -8.21
N GLU A 38 7.91 3.95 -7.93
CA GLU A 38 9.04 4.46 -7.14
C GLU A 38 9.06 3.83 -5.75
N ILE A 39 7.90 3.71 -5.09
CA ILE A 39 7.80 3.03 -3.78
C ILE A 39 8.24 1.56 -3.88
N LEU A 40 7.78 0.81 -4.90
CA LEU A 40 8.19 -0.59 -5.08
C LEU A 40 9.70 -0.74 -5.35
N GLN A 41 10.32 0.29 -5.92
CA GLN A 41 11.76 0.31 -6.26
C GLN A 41 12.65 0.87 -5.15
N ALA A 42 12.08 1.55 -4.14
CA ALA A 42 12.84 2.15 -3.04
C ALA A 42 13.64 1.13 -2.21
N GLY A 43 13.24 -0.15 -2.24
CA GLY A 43 13.98 -1.27 -1.64
C GLY A 43 13.90 -1.35 -0.11
N ASN A 44 13.33 -0.35 0.54
CA ASN A 44 13.08 -0.28 1.99
C ASN A 44 11.60 -0.16 2.34
N THR A 45 10.73 0.13 1.38
CA THR A 45 9.27 0.19 1.56
C THR A 45 8.61 -0.94 0.79
N PHE A 46 7.67 -1.62 1.43
CA PHE A 46 6.95 -2.74 0.85
C PHE A 46 5.45 -2.51 1.01
N LEU A 47 4.71 -2.51 -0.10
CA LEU A 47 3.27 -2.41 -0.08
C LEU A 47 2.66 -3.81 0.05
N PHE A 48 1.63 -3.94 0.87
CA PHE A 48 0.83 -5.15 1.01
C PHE A 48 -0.63 -4.81 0.76
N ILE A 49 -1.35 -5.73 0.12
CA ILE A 49 -2.76 -5.58 -0.19
C ILE A 49 -3.56 -6.72 0.45
N ALA A 50 -4.74 -6.39 0.97
CA ALA A 50 -5.75 -7.37 1.35
C ALA A 50 -6.66 -7.62 0.16
N ARG A 51 -6.65 -8.85 -0.36
CA ARG A 51 -7.39 -9.24 -1.56
C ARG A 51 -8.49 -10.25 -1.22
N GLU A 52 -9.68 -10.01 -1.76
CA GLU A 52 -10.78 -10.97 -1.78
C GLU A 52 -11.31 -11.07 -3.21
N ASN A 53 -11.23 -12.28 -3.78
CA ASN A 53 -11.43 -12.50 -5.22
C ASN A 53 -10.51 -11.57 -6.03
N ASP A 54 -11.06 -10.77 -6.94
CA ASP A 54 -10.32 -9.81 -7.76
C ASP A 54 -10.31 -8.38 -7.17
N GLU A 55 -10.85 -8.20 -5.96
CA GLU A 55 -10.96 -6.90 -5.31
C GLU A 55 -9.90 -6.72 -4.22
N ILE A 56 -9.34 -5.52 -4.16
CA ILE A 56 -8.42 -5.10 -3.11
C ILE A 56 -9.22 -4.26 -2.12
N LEU A 57 -9.36 -4.78 -0.91
CA LEU A 57 -10.18 -4.21 0.16
C LEU A 57 -9.36 -3.41 1.17
N GLY A 58 -8.03 -3.40 1.04
CA GLY A 58 -7.18 -2.66 1.96
C GLY A 58 -5.72 -2.71 1.55
N THR A 59 -4.94 -1.81 2.12
CA THR A 59 -3.50 -1.71 1.89
C THR A 59 -2.78 -1.32 3.17
N LEU A 60 -1.51 -1.72 3.27
CA LEU A 60 -0.55 -1.18 4.24
C LEU A 60 0.83 -0.98 3.61
N SER A 61 1.59 -0.05 4.17
CA SER A 61 3.00 0.16 3.86
C SER A 61 3.86 -0.39 4.99
N LEU A 62 4.82 -1.27 4.69
CA LEU A 62 5.84 -1.74 5.62
C LEU A 62 7.18 -1.09 5.28
N VAL A 63 7.67 -0.23 6.17
CA VAL A 63 8.97 0.42 6.02
C VAL A 63 10.00 -0.31 6.87
N VAL A 64 11.10 -0.72 6.25
CA VAL A 64 12.18 -1.48 6.87
C VAL A 64 13.48 -0.70 6.77
N TYR A 65 14.02 -0.30 7.91
CA TYR A 65 15.17 0.61 7.97
C TYR A 65 16.21 0.16 9.02
N LYS A 66 17.45 0.62 8.85
CA LYS A 66 18.55 0.35 9.77
C LYS A 66 18.81 1.57 10.64
N ILE A 67 19.02 1.35 11.92
CA ILE A 67 19.44 2.36 12.91
C ILE A 67 20.57 1.78 13.78
N PRO A 68 21.22 2.57 14.66
CA PRO A 68 22.35 2.09 15.46
C PRO A 68 22.06 0.85 16.32
N THR A 69 20.80 0.64 16.71
CA THR A 69 20.37 -0.51 17.52
C THR A 69 19.90 -1.71 16.71
N GLY A 70 20.05 -1.68 15.38
CA GLY A 70 19.74 -2.80 14.49
C GLY A 70 18.72 -2.48 13.41
N LYS A 71 18.10 -3.53 12.86
CA LYS A 71 17.06 -3.44 11.82
C LYS A 71 15.71 -3.27 12.49
N LYS A 72 14.95 -2.27 12.07
CA LYS A 72 13.58 -2.03 12.50
C LYS A 72 12.62 -2.12 11.32
N ALA A 73 11.36 -2.37 11.66
CA ALA A 73 10.24 -2.27 10.74
C ALA A 73 9.17 -1.39 11.38
N TRP A 74 8.44 -0.67 10.55
CA TRP A 74 7.34 0.18 10.95
C TRP A 74 6.21 0.03 9.94
N ILE A 75 4.98 -0.01 10.44
CA ILE A 75 3.78 -0.09 9.61
C ILE A 75 3.28 1.34 9.45
N GLU A 76 3.26 1.81 8.21
CA GLU A 76 2.69 3.10 7.79
C GLU A 76 1.42 2.84 6.97
N ASP A 77 0.62 3.91 6.80
CA ASP A 77 -0.49 4.00 5.85
C ASP A 77 -1.37 2.76 5.77
N VAL A 78 -2.09 2.46 6.86
CA VAL A 78 -3.00 1.31 6.94
C VAL A 78 -4.43 1.77 6.69
N VAL A 79 -5.08 1.20 5.68
CA VAL A 79 -6.47 1.49 5.37
C VAL A 79 -7.19 0.25 4.85
N VAL A 80 -8.46 0.12 5.22
CA VAL A 80 -9.42 -0.88 4.75
C VAL A 80 -10.60 -0.09 4.18
N ASP A 81 -11.15 -0.54 3.06
CA ASP A 81 -12.32 0.08 2.45
C ASP A 81 -13.47 0.11 3.46
N GLU A 82 -14.06 1.28 3.69
CA GLU A 82 -15.22 1.46 4.56
C GLU A 82 -16.44 0.62 4.14
N ASN A 83 -16.48 0.15 2.89
CA ASN A 83 -17.58 -0.66 2.35
C ASN A 83 -17.26 -2.17 2.25
N ALA A 84 -16.10 -2.61 2.75
CA ALA A 84 -15.67 -4.01 2.73
C ALA A 84 -16.56 -4.94 3.58
#